data_AF-A0A845PWL7-F1
#
_entry.id   AF-A0A845PWL7-F1
#
_cell.length_a   1.000
_cell.length_b   1.000
_cell.length_c   1.000
_cell.angle_alpha   90.00
_cell.angle_beta   90.00
_cell.angle_gamma   90.00
#
_symmetry.space_group_name_H-M   'P 1'
#
loop_
_entity.id
_entity.type
_entity.pdbx_description
1 polymer ?
#
loop_
_entity_poly.entity_id
_entity_poly.type
_entity_poly.pdbx_seq_one_letter_code
_entity_poly.pdbx_strand_id
1 'polypeptide(L)' 'SLDLRSFNTSNVTDMSSMFECCSSLKSLDLRSFNTSNVTDMSSMFECCSSLKSLDLRSFNTSNVTDMS' A
#
# COMPACT_ATOMS: atom_id res chain seq x y z
N SER A 1 6.88 12.97 -8.48
CA SER A 1 5.96 12.30 -7.54
C SER A 1 5.24 11.20 -8.29
N LEU A 2 4.78 10.16 -7.58
CA LEU A 2 3.98 9.09 -8.18
C LEU A 2 2.50 9.47 -8.05
N ASP A 3 1.77 9.48 -9.15
CA ASP A 3 0.31 9.72 -9.15
C ASP A 3 -0.42 8.39 -9.29
N LEU A 4 -1.22 8.05 -8.27
CA LEU A 4 -1.93 6.77 -8.16
C LEU A 4 -3.46 6.95 -8.18
N ARG A 5 -3.95 8.17 -8.44
CA ARG A 5 -5.38 8.49 -8.33
C ARG A 5 -6.26 7.73 -9.33
N SER A 6 -5.69 7.26 -10.43
CA SER A 6 -6.39 6.48 -11.45
C SER A 6 -6.41 4.97 -11.19
N PHE A 7 -5.75 4.50 -10.12
CA PHE A 7 -5.68 3.07 -9.83
C PHE A 7 -7.03 2.61 -9.27
N ASN A 8 -7.66 1.67 -9.95
CA ASN A 8 -8.80 0.95 -9.40
C ASN A 8 -8.32 -0.32 -8.70
N THR A 9 -8.27 -0.29 -7.38
CA THR A 9 -7.85 -1.44 -6.56
C THR A 9 -9.01 -2.26 -6.00
N SER A 10 -10.25 -2.02 -6.45
CA SER A 10 -11.46 -2.60 -5.83
C SER A 10 -11.49 -4.12 -5.81
N ASN A 11 -10.77 -4.78 -6.73
CA ASN A 11 -10.73 -6.23 -6.86
C ASN A 11 -9.36 -6.83 -6.52
N VAL A 12 -8.43 -6.01 -6.01
CA VAL A 12 -7.09 -6.48 -5.64
C VAL A 12 -7.21 -7.28 -4.35
N THR A 13 -6.69 -8.50 -4.37
CA THR A 13 -6.60 -9.39 -3.21
C THR A 13 -5.19 -9.44 -2.63
N ASP A 14 -4.18 -9.10 -3.43
CA ASP A 14 -2.78 -9.18 -3.08
C ASP A 14 -2.11 -7.83 -3.36
N MET A 15 -1.66 -7.17 -2.29
CA MET A 15 -0.87 -5.94 -2.32
C MET A 15 0.55 -6.18 -1.78
N SER A 16 0.99 -7.43 -1.70
CA SER A 16 2.35 -7.77 -1.27
C SER A 16 3.39 -7.08 -2.14
N SER A 17 4.47 -6.63 -1.51
CA SER A 17 5.61 -5.97 -2.14
C SER A 17 5.30 -4.77 -3.06
N MET A 18 4.10 -4.18 -3.01
CA MET A 18 3.66 -3.19 -4.00
C MET A 18 4.57 -1.96 -4.11
N PHE A 19 5.22 -1.56 -3.01
CA PHE A 19 6.22 -0.50 -2.95
C PHE A 19 7.57 -0.98 -2.41
N GLU A 20 7.83 -2.29 -2.43
CA GLU A 20 9.09 -2.85 -1.96
C GLU A 20 10.30 -2.18 -2.64
N CYS A 21 11.36 -1.93 -1.86
CA CYS A 21 12.61 -1.33 -2.32
C CYS A 21 12.50 0.06 -2.96
N CYS A 22 11.37 0.76 -2.79
CA CYS A 22 11.21 2.15 -3.21
C CYS A 22 11.97 3.13 -2.28
N SER A 23 13.28 2.93 -2.14
CA SER A 23 14.16 3.65 -1.19
C SER A 23 14.22 5.17 -1.39
N SER A 24 13.92 5.67 -2.59
CA SER A 24 13.88 7.10 -2.92
C SER A 24 12.50 7.74 -2.73
N LEU A 25 11.47 6.95 -2.41
CA LEU A 25 10.10 7.42 -2.26
C LEU A 25 9.93 8.16 -0.94
N LYS A 26 9.58 9.45 -1.02
CA LYS A 26 9.46 10.33 0.17
C LYS A 26 8.05 10.41 0.74
N SER A 27 7.05 10.19 -0.11
CA SER A 27 5.64 10.35 0.22
C SER A 27 4.77 9.53 -0.73
N LEU A 28 3.67 9.00 -0.22
CA LEU A 28 2.62 8.32 -0.98
C LEU A 28 1.25 8.88 -0.61
N ASP A 29 0.40 9.08 -1.61
CA ASP A 29 -1.03 9.35 -1.41
C ASP A 29 -1.81 8.10 -1.82
N LEU A 30 -2.31 7.37 -0.82
CA LEU A 30 -3.02 6.09 -1.00
C LEU A 30 -4.51 6.20 -0.68
N ARG A 31 -5.05 7.43 -0.59
CA ARG A 31 -6.45 7.64 -0.19
C ARG A 31 -7.47 7.07 -1.19
N SER A 32 -7.07 6.85 -2.44
CA SER A 32 -7.90 6.22 -3.46
C SER A 32 -7.91 4.70 -3.40
N PHE A 33 -7.05 4.07 -2.59
CA PHE A 33 -6.96 2.62 -2.53
C PHE A 33 -8.16 2.07 -1.76
N ASN A 34 -8.89 1.19 -2.43
CA ASN A 34 -9.82 0.28 -1.80
C ASN A 34 -9.07 -1.00 -1.44
N THR A 35 -8.91 -1.26 -0.14
CA THR A 35 -8.24 -2.47 0.38
C THR A 35 -9.22 -3.49 0.95
N SER A 36 -10.53 -3.31 0.78
CA SER A 36 -11.55 -4.14 1.41
C SER A 36 -11.50 -5.62 1.02
N ASN A 37 -10.92 -5.95 -0.12
CA ASN A 37 -10.77 -7.33 -0.60
C ASN A 37 -9.35 -7.88 -0.42
N VAL A 38 -8.42 -7.09 0.13
CA VAL A 38 -7.02 -7.47 0.24
C VAL A 38 -6.85 -8.48 1.38
N THR A 39 -6.14 -9.56 1.08
CA THR A 39 -5.78 -10.64 2.02
C THR A 39 -4.28 -10.64 2.33
N ASP A 40 -3.44 -10.10 1.45
CA ASP A 40 -1.99 -10.07 1.60
C ASP A 40 -1.43 -8.64 1.45
N MET A 41 -0.70 -8.17 2.46
CA MET A 41 0.03 -6.90 2.47
C MET A 41 1.50 -7.08 2.88
N SER A 42 2.02 -8.31 2.81
CA SER A 42 3.40 -8.63 3.20
C SER A 42 4.42 -7.81 2.41
N SER A 43 5.47 -7.33 3.08
CA SER A 43 6.56 -6.52 2.50
C SER A 43 6.13 -5.29 1.69
N MET A 44 4.87 -4.82 1.80
CA MET A 44 4.29 -3.78 0.92
C MET A 44 5.12 -2.48 0.90
N PHE A 45 5.76 -2.13 2.02
CA PHE A 45 6.62 -0.95 2.16
C PHE A 45 8.05 -1.30 2.58
N GLU A 46 8.48 -2.55 2.42
CA GLU A 46 9.81 -2.98 2.79
C GLU A 46 10.88 -2.19 2.03
N CYS A 47 12.00 -1.86 2.70
CA CYS A 47 13.10 -1.09 2.13
C CYS A 47 12.74 0.32 1.58
N CYS A 48 11.60 0.91 1.95
CA CYS A 48 11.22 2.30 1.65
C CYS A 48 11.94 3.33 2.56
N SER A 49 13.27 3.34 2.57
CA SER A 49 14.08 4.10 3.56
C SER A 49 13.87 5.62 3.60
N SER A 50 13.41 6.24 2.50
CA SER A 50 13.09 7.68 2.47
C SER A 50 11.65 8.02 2.88
N LEU A 51 10.77 7.03 3.08
CA LEU A 51 9.37 7.23 3.42
C LEU A 51 9.25 7.52 4.93
N LYS A 52 8.99 8.78 5.29
CA LYS A 52 8.99 9.23 6.70
C LYS A 52 7.65 9.11 7.40
N SER A 53 6.57 9.12 6.63
CA SER A 53 5.20 9.12 7.15
C SER A 53 4.26 8.52 6.11
N LEU A 54 3.26 7.79 6.59
CA LEU A 54 2.25 7.16 5.76
C LEU A 54 0.89 7.32 6.41
N ASP A 55 -0.09 7.83 5.65
CA ASP A 55 -1.48 7.92 6.10
C ASP A 55 -2.23 6.69 5.59
N LEU A 56 -2.60 5.82 6.52
CA LEU A 56 -3.30 4.55 6.25
C LEU A 56 -4.75 4.54 6.73
N ARG A 57 -5.33 5.70 7.07
CA ARG A 57 -6.68 5.76 7.66
C ARG A 57 -7.78 5.22 6.75
N SER A 58 -7.55 5.17 5.44
CA SER A 58 -8.49 4.59 4.46
C SER A 58 -8.37 3.08 4.32
N PHE A 59 -7.33 2.45 4.89
CA PHE A 59 -7.11 1.02 4.73
C PHE A 59 -8.12 0.25 5.58
N ASN A 60 -8.93 -0.57 4.93
CA ASN A 60 -9.65 -1.64 5.57
C ASN A 60 -8.76 -2.90 5.57
N THR A 61 -8.37 -3.35 6.76
CA THR A 61 -7.51 -4.53 6.94
C THR A 61 -8.26 -5.73 7.52
N SER A 62 -9.60 -5.70 7.57
CA SER A 62 -10.40 -6.75 8.21
C SER A 62 -10.23 -8.13 7.60
N ASN A 63 -9.84 -8.20 6.32
CA ASN A 63 -9.65 -9.44 5.57
C ASN A 63 -8.17 -9.82 5.40
N VAL A 64 -7.23 -8.99 5.88
CA VAL A 64 -5.80 -9.22 5.70
C VAL A 64 -5.36 -10.32 6.64
N THR A 65 -4.72 -11.35 6.08
CA THR A 65 -4.18 -12.50 6.82
C THR A 65 -2.66 -12.45 6.94
N ASP A 66 -1.98 -11.68 6.09
CA ASP A 66 -0.54 -11.47 6.13
C ASP A 66 -0.17 -9.98 6.05
N MET A 67 0.64 -9.51 7.00
CA MET A 67 1.21 -8.15 7.10
C MET A 67 2.68 -8.20 7.51
N SER A 68 3.37 -9.31 7.22
CA SER A 68 4.78 -9.49 7.56
C SER A 68 5.70 -8.47 6.88
#